data_AF-A0A1H1Z6B2-F1
#
_entry.id   AF-A0A1H1Z6B2-F1
#
_cell.length_a   1.000
_cell.length_b   1.000
_cell.length_c   1.000
_cell.angle_alpha   90.00
_cell.angle_beta   90.00
_cell.angle_gamma   90.00
#
_symmetry.space_group_name_H-M   'P 1'
#
loop_
_entity.id
_entity.type
_entity.pdbx_description
1 polymer ?
#
loop_
_entity_poly.entity_id
_entity_poly.type
_entity_poly.pdbx_seq_one_letter_code
_entity_poly.pdbx_strand_id
1 'polypeptide(L)' 'MEGLEQDTSTRHDGVFDPSVGMVVTESGKARWRERLQRQRELLTPENRAAMRAQVGFAPPA' A
#
# COMPACT_ATOMS: atom_id res chain seq x y z
N MET A 1 -48.10 -4.48 0.24
CA MET A 1 -46.90 -5.32 0.04
C MET A 1 -45.93 -4.45 -0.74
N GLU A 2 -45.28 -3.50 -0.05
CA GLU A 2 -44.40 -2.52 -0.69
C GLU A 2 -42.97 -3.05 -0.65
N GLY A 3 -42.32 -3.01 -1.82
CA GLY A 3 -41.03 -3.60 -2.07
C GLY A 3 -39.96 -2.98 -1.20
N LEU A 4 -39.22 -3.84 -0.50
CA LEU A 4 -37.93 -3.52 0.06
C LEU A 4 -37.01 -3.21 -1.13
N GLU A 5 -36.81 -1.93 -1.44
CA GLU A 5 -35.71 -1.49 -2.29
C GLU A 5 -34.42 -1.86 -1.58
N GLN A 6 -33.86 -3.01 -1.94
CA GLN A 6 -32.53 -3.41 -1.49
C GLN A 6 -31.54 -2.43 -2.12
N ASP A 7 -31.14 -1.43 -1.35
CA ASP A 7 -29.94 -0.64 -1.63
C ASP A 7 -28.74 -1.58 -1.55
N THR A 8 -28.39 -2.18 -2.69
CA THR A 8 -27.22 -3.07 -2.84
C THR A 8 -25.95 -2.27 -3.12
N SER A 9 -25.89 -0.98 -2.78
CA SER A 9 -24.69 -0.17 -2.97
C SER A 9 -23.73 -0.36 -1.79
N THR A 10 -23.23 -1.59 -1.60
CA THR A 10 -21.98 -1.77 -0.86
C THR A 10 -20.86 -1.28 -1.76
N ARG A 11 -20.66 0.05 -1.77
CA ARG A 11 -19.60 0.71 -2.51
C ARG A 11 -18.27 0.26 -1.89
N HIS A 12 -17.64 -0.74 -2.49
CA HIS A 12 -16.30 -1.13 -2.10
C HIS A 12 -15.35 0.02 -2.46
N ASP A 13 -14.78 0.72 -1.47
CA ASP A 13 -13.77 1.78 -1.64
C ASP A 13 -12.40 1.27 -2.17
N GLY A 14 -12.38 0.07 -2.74
CA GLY A 14 -11.20 -0.59 -3.26
C GLY A 14 -11.16 -0.53 -4.78
N VAL A 15 -9.99 -0.19 -5.33
CA VAL A 15 -9.72 -0.27 -6.77
C VAL A 15 -8.88 -1.52 -7.02
N PHE A 16 -9.26 -2.34 -7.99
CA PHE A 16 -8.42 -3.45 -8.42
C PHE A 16 -7.17 -2.91 -9.11
N ASP A 17 -6.00 -3.27 -8.59
CA ASP A 17 -4.72 -2.93 -9.17
C ASP A 17 -4.14 -4.17 -9.89
N PRO A 18 -4.13 -4.19 -11.24
CA PRO A 18 -3.66 -5.34 -12.01
C PRO A 18 -2.14 -5.56 -11.89
N SER A 19 -1.37 -4.56 -11.45
CA SER A 19 0.09 -4.71 -11.28
C SER A 19 0.46 -5.58 -10.08
N VAL A 20 -0.45 -5.69 -9.11
CA VAL A 20 -0.29 -6.49 -7.90
C VAL A 20 -1.35 -7.60 -7.76
N GLY A 21 -2.29 -7.68 -8.71
CA GLY A 21 -3.31 -8.73 -8.77
C GLY A 21 -4.29 -8.70 -7.60
N MET A 22 -4.51 -7.54 -6.97
CA MET A 22 -5.34 -7.43 -5.76
C MET A 22 -6.12 -6.12 -5.70
N VAL A 23 -7.21 -6.11 -4.92
CA VAL A 23 -7.98 -4.91 -4.62
C VAL A 23 -7.26 -4.08 -3.56
N VAL A 24 -7.01 -2.81 -3.88
CA VAL A 24 -6.32 -1.86 -3.01
C VAL A 24 -7.31 -0.82 -2.51
N THR A 25 -7.45 -0.71 -1.20
CA THR A 25 -8.27 0.33 -0.55
C THR A 25 -7.40 1.51 -0.11
N GLU A 26 -7.99 2.70 -0.02
CA GLU A 26 -7.29 3.90 0.51
C GLU A 26 -6.77 3.67 1.94
N SER A 27 -7.54 2.99 2.79
CA SER A 27 -7.14 2.61 4.14
C SER A 27 -5.98 1.59 4.13
N GLY A 28 -5.94 0.70 3.13
CA GLY A 28 -4.81 -0.21 2.90
C GLY A 28 -3.54 0.53 2.53
N LYS A 29 -3.63 1.50 1.60
CA LYS A 29 -2.50 2.37 1.22
C LYS A 29 -1.98 3.20 2.39
N ALA A 30 -2.88 3.72 3.23
CA ALA A 30 -2.51 4.48 4.43
C ALA A 30 -1.72 3.61 5.42
N ARG A 31 -2.22 2.41 5.75
CA ARG A 31 -1.53 1.46 6.64
C ARG A 31 -0.18 1.01 6.08
N TRP A 32 -0.09 0.77 4.77
CA TRP A 32 1.16 0.43 4.12
C TRP A 32 2.20 1.56 4.23
N ARG A 33 1.80 2.81 3.98
CA ARG A 33 2.68 3.98 4.14
C ARG A 33 3.19 4.14 5.57
N GLU A 34 2.31 3.98 6.57
CA GLU A 34 2.69 4.05 7.98
C GLU A 34 3.71 2.96 8.35
N ARG A 35 3.49 1.72 7.87
CA ARG A 35 4.44 0.62 8.05
C ARG A 35 5.81 0.94 7.45
N LEU A 36 5.85 1.49 6.24
CA LEU A 36 7.10 1.88 5.59
C LEU A 36 7.82 3.01 6.34
N GLN A 37 7.08 3.98 6.90
CA GLN A 37 7.66 5.04 7.72
C GLN A 37 8.31 4.48 8.98
N ARG A 38 7.60 3.61 9.73
CA ARG A 38 8.16 2.95 10.92
C ARG A 38 9.39 2.10 10.59
N GLN A 39 9.38 1.37 9.48
CA GLN A 39 10.56 0.62 9.05
C GLN A 39 11.74 1.55 8.70
N ARG A 40 11.48 2.70 8.08
CA ARG A 40 12.51 3.69 7.77
C ARG A 40 13.15 4.30 9.02
N GLU A 41 12.38 4.48 10.09
CA GLU A 41 12.89 4.93 11.40
C GLU A 41 13.75 3.86 12.09
N LEU A 42 13.40 2.58 11.94
CA LEU A 42 14.15 1.45 12.49
C LEU A 42 15.42 1.09 11.70
N LEU A 43 15.56 1.60 10.47
CA LEU A 43 16.74 1.37 9.64
C LEU A 43 17.88 2.29 10.05
N THR A 44 18.92 1.71 10.64
CA THR A 44 20.21 2.37 10.86
C THR A 44 20.85 2.78 9.51
N PRO A 45 21.76 3.77 9.51
CA PRO A 45 22.45 4.20 8.29
C PRO A 45 23.12 3.05 7.53
N GLU A 46 23.72 2.09 8.24
CA GLU A 46 24.41 0.93 7.66
C GLU A 46 23.41 -0.01 6.98
N ASN A 47 22.29 -0.31 7.63
CA ASN A 47 21.23 -1.16 7.08
C ASN A 47 20.55 -0.52 5.87
N ARG A 48 20.43 0.82 5.87
CA ARG A 48 19.92 1.58 4.72
C ARG A 48 20.86 1.49 3.52
N ALA A 49 22.18 1.57 3.74
CA ALA A 49 23.18 1.40 2.70
C ALA A 49 23.17 -0.03 2.13
N ALA A 50 23.06 -1.05 3.00
CA ALA A 50 22.97 -2.44 2.60
C ALA A 50 21.69 -2.74 1.78
N MET A 51 20.54 -2.22 2.18
CA MET A 51 19.30 -2.32 1.38
C MET A 51 19.46 -1.64 0.02
N ARG A 52 20.08 -0.46 -0.04
CA ARG A 52 20.29 0.27 -1.29
C ARG A 52 21.16 -0.53 -2.27
N ALA A 53 22.20 -1.20 -1.76
CA ALA A 53 23.06 -2.08 -2.53
C ALA A 53 22.33 -3.35 -3.03
N GLN A 54 21.45 -3.94 -2.22
CA GLN A 54 20.67 -5.13 -2.63
C GLN A 54 19.58 -4.82 -3.67
N VAL A 55 18.97 -3.64 -3.61
CA VAL A 55 17.89 -3.24 -4.52
C VAL A 55 18.43 -2.71 -5.86
N GLY A 56 19.75 -2.64 -6.03
CA GLY A 56 20.38 -2.17 -7.27
C GLY A 56 20.13 -0.69 -7.57
N PHE A 57 19.71 0.10 -6.56
CA PHE A 57 19.41 1.51 -6.75
C PHE A 57 20.71 2.32 -6.73
N ALA A 58 21.32 2.49 -7.90
CA ALA A 58 22.37 3.49 -8.09
C ALA A 58 21.72 4.88 -8.10
N PRO A 59 22.07 5.79 -7.17
CA PRO A 59 21.60 7.17 -7.25
C PRO A 59 22.09 7.80 -8.56
N PRO A 60 21.28 8.64 -9.23
CA PRO A 60 21.74 9.37 -10.41
C PRO A 60 22.90 10.31 -10.02
N ALA A 61 23.90 10.36 -10.90
CA ALA A 61 25.12 11.16 -10.76
C ALA A 61 24.84 12.67 -10.78
#